data_AF-A0A2Z3GL99-F1
#
_entry.id   AF-A0A2Z3GL99-F1
#
_cell.length_a   1.000
_cell.length_b   1.000
_cell.length_c   1.000
_cell.angle_alpha   90.00
_cell.angle_beta   90.00
_cell.angle_gamma   90.00
#
_symmetry.space_group_name_H-M   'P 1'
#
loop_
_entity.id
_entity.type
_entity.pdbx_description
1 polymer ?
#
loop_
_entity_poly.entity_id
_entity_poly.type
_entity_poly.pdbx_seq_one_letter_code
_entity_poly.pdbx_strand_id
1 'polypeptide(L)'
;MKSVHHRFPAAALVLALGAATLGGCSPASKPAADQPDGSAATTAGAPGAPVITHADLVTEHQKLEADHRIMQTADSVMEQDHRQALAAAQQAGIEKTPAFQALEKRHDALIQQHQAVIKRHDAVITRHAELEAKHEAGGVPEAQMRQDHDQMKAEDQQIQQEHQKLVADHASMMAEHKKMLADKK
;
A
#
# COMPACT_ATOMS: atom_id res chain seq x y z
N MET A 1 -30.49 30.37 -38.26
CA MET A 1 -29.24 29.77 -38.80
C MET A 1 -28.10 30.18 -37.88
N LYS A 2 -27.25 29.34 -37.31
CA LYS A 2 -27.16 27.86 -37.24
C LYS A 2 -26.96 27.48 -35.77
N SER A 3 -27.59 26.40 -35.29
CA SER A 3 -27.29 25.81 -33.97
C SER A 3 -26.09 24.87 -34.10
N VAL A 4 -25.12 24.92 -33.18
CA VAL A 4 -23.99 23.99 -33.14
C VAL A 4 -24.12 23.12 -31.90
N HIS A 5 -24.61 21.90 -32.08
CA HIS A 5 -24.57 20.87 -31.06
C HIS A 5 -23.20 20.19 -31.10
N HIS A 6 -22.47 20.19 -29.98
CA HIS A 6 -21.35 19.29 -29.78
C HIS A 6 -21.81 18.12 -28.90
N ARG A 7 -21.70 16.92 -29.47
CA ARG A 7 -22.12 15.65 -28.87
C ARG A 7 -20.89 15.03 -28.22
N PHE A 8 -20.99 14.69 -26.94
CA PHE A 8 -19.98 13.86 -26.27
C PHE A 8 -19.99 12.44 -26.83
N PRO A 9 -18.83 11.83 -27.15
CA PRO A 9 -18.74 10.39 -27.33
C PRO A 9 -18.59 9.70 -25.96
N ALA A 10 -19.49 8.75 -25.67
CA ALA A 10 -19.32 7.85 -24.54
C ALA A 10 -18.30 6.76 -24.90
N ALA A 11 -17.29 6.55 -24.05
CA ALA A 11 -16.36 5.44 -24.14
C ALA A 11 -16.54 4.52 -22.93
N ALA A 12 -17.29 3.43 -23.12
CA ALA A 12 -17.35 2.34 -22.15
C ALA A 12 -16.12 1.44 -22.37
N LEU A 13 -15.25 1.34 -21.38
CA LEU A 13 -14.14 0.38 -21.40
C LEU A 13 -14.45 -0.78 -20.45
N VAL A 14 -14.77 -1.93 -21.03
CA VAL A 14 -14.90 -3.20 -20.31
C VAL A 14 -13.50 -3.76 -20.05
N LEU A 15 -13.16 -4.02 -18.79
CA LEU A 15 -11.97 -4.80 -18.44
C LEU A 15 -12.40 -6.20 -18.00
N ALA A 16 -11.99 -7.19 -18.78
CA ALA A 16 -12.37 -8.59 -18.60
C ALA A 16 -11.47 -9.29 -17.56
N LEU A 17 -12.09 -10.14 -16.73
CA LEU A 17 -11.39 -11.05 -15.83
C LEU A 17 -10.76 -12.19 -16.64
N GLY A 18 -9.45 -12.33 -16.59
CA GLY A 18 -8.70 -13.41 -17.25
C GLY A 18 -8.12 -14.39 -16.23
N ALA A 19 -8.84 -15.46 -15.92
CA ALA A 19 -8.29 -16.60 -15.16
C ALA A 19 -7.60 -17.59 -16.12
N ALA A 20 -6.39 -18.04 -15.78
CA ALA A 20 -5.68 -19.09 -16.51
C ALA A 20 -5.16 -20.14 -15.52
N THR A 21 -5.48 -21.41 -15.77
CA THR A 21 -5.17 -22.55 -14.91
C THR A 21 -4.47 -23.67 -15.68
N LEU A 22 -3.53 -24.34 -14.99
CA LEU A 22 -3.07 -25.73 -15.21
C LEU A 22 -2.19 -26.10 -16.42
N GLY A 23 -1.26 -27.02 -16.15
CA GLY A 23 -0.46 -27.79 -17.13
C GLY A 23 1.04 -27.42 -17.14
N GLY A 24 2.00 -28.33 -16.99
CA GLY A 24 1.92 -29.80 -16.82
C GLY A 24 3.29 -30.42 -16.49
N CYS A 25 3.33 -31.75 -16.33
CA CYS A 25 4.45 -32.52 -15.74
C CYS A 25 5.76 -32.60 -16.57
N SER A 26 6.85 -32.90 -15.86
CA SER A 26 8.16 -33.36 -16.37
C SER A 26 8.10 -34.69 -17.15
N PRO A 27 9.19 -35.10 -17.81
CA PRO A 27 9.97 -36.24 -17.28
C PRO A 27 11.51 -36.08 -17.34
N ALA A 28 12.23 -37.07 -16.79
CA ALA A 28 13.66 -37.00 -16.41
C ALA A 28 14.58 -38.01 -17.15
N SER A 29 15.91 -37.84 -17.05
CA SER A 29 17.04 -38.82 -17.14
C SER A 29 18.37 -38.06 -17.34
N LYS A 30 19.58 -38.47 -16.93
CA LYS A 30 20.15 -39.71 -16.31
C LYS A 30 21.50 -39.36 -15.58
N PRO A 31 22.13 -40.27 -14.79
CA PRO A 31 23.28 -39.94 -13.91
C PRO A 31 24.64 -40.64 -14.23
N ALA A 32 25.74 -40.09 -13.68
CA ALA A 32 27.02 -40.73 -13.25
C ALA A 32 27.87 -39.63 -12.54
N ALA A 33 28.31 -39.73 -11.27
CA ALA A 33 29.28 -40.65 -10.64
C ALA A 33 30.76 -40.36 -10.99
N ASP A 34 31.50 -39.67 -10.09
CA ASP A 34 32.70 -40.21 -9.39
C ASP A 34 33.22 -39.25 -8.27
N GLN A 35 33.96 -39.80 -7.28
CA GLN A 35 34.64 -39.12 -6.15
C GLN A 35 35.82 -40.04 -5.73
N PRO A 36 36.98 -39.55 -5.22
CA PRO A 36 37.10 -38.85 -3.93
C PRO A 36 38.07 -37.62 -4.05
N ASP A 37 38.75 -37.04 -3.07
CA ASP A 37 38.89 -37.20 -1.60
C ASP A 37 39.34 -35.85 -0.99
N GLY A 38 39.55 -35.75 0.34
CA GLY A 38 40.43 -34.74 0.96
C GLY A 38 39.86 -33.95 2.14
N SER A 39 40.03 -34.50 3.36
CA SER A 39 39.94 -33.90 4.71
C SER A 39 40.01 -32.37 4.90
N ALA A 40 39.51 -31.76 5.98
CA ALA A 40 38.53 -32.15 7.03
C ALA A 40 38.41 -30.98 8.04
N ALA A 41 37.19 -30.54 8.40
CA ALA A 41 36.90 -29.86 9.67
C ALA A 41 35.38 -29.79 9.92
N THR A 42 34.93 -30.30 11.07
CA THR A 42 33.51 -30.51 11.39
C THR A 42 32.92 -29.41 12.26
N THR A 43 31.84 -28.78 11.80
CA THR A 43 30.64 -28.55 12.64
C THR A 43 29.39 -28.69 11.77
N ALA A 44 28.55 -29.67 12.08
CA ALA A 44 27.33 -29.94 11.33
C ALA A 44 26.22 -28.94 11.68
N GLY A 45 25.86 -28.08 10.73
CA GLY A 45 24.58 -27.37 10.68
C GLY A 45 23.68 -28.01 9.62
N ALA A 46 22.41 -28.25 9.94
CA ALA A 46 21.49 -28.90 9.01
C ALA A 46 21.16 -28.01 7.79
N PRO A 47 21.11 -28.55 6.55
CA PRO A 47 20.66 -27.79 5.40
C PRO A 47 19.12 -27.76 5.38
N GLY A 48 18.50 -26.58 5.56
CA GLY A 48 17.04 -26.52 5.49
C GLY A 48 16.33 -25.25 5.97
N ALA A 49 17.02 -24.27 6.56
CA ALA A 49 16.45 -22.93 6.75
C ALA A 49 16.85 -22.04 5.57
N PRO A 50 15.93 -21.29 4.93
CA PRO A 50 16.31 -20.22 4.03
C PRO A 50 17.04 -19.15 4.84
N VAL A 51 18.34 -19.00 4.61
CA VAL A 51 19.12 -17.88 5.14
C VAL A 51 18.66 -16.66 4.36
N ILE A 52 17.87 -15.79 5.00
CA ILE A 52 17.44 -14.54 4.40
C ILE A 52 18.68 -13.66 4.28
N THR A 53 19.09 -13.35 3.05
CA THR A 53 20.27 -12.54 2.79
C THR A 53 19.93 -11.05 2.95
N HIS A 54 20.95 -10.23 3.17
CA HIS A 54 20.77 -8.76 3.16
C HIS A 54 20.17 -8.25 1.84
N ALA A 55 20.45 -8.91 0.70
CA ALA A 55 19.84 -8.58 -0.58
C ALA A 55 18.32 -8.88 -0.64
N ASP A 56 17.87 -9.95 0.00
CA ASP A 56 16.44 -10.26 0.15
C ASP A 56 15.76 -9.19 1.02
N LEU A 57 16.41 -8.79 2.12
CA LEU A 57 15.93 -7.77 3.06
C LEU A 57 15.79 -6.39 2.42
N VAL A 58 16.77 -5.96 1.60
CA VAL A 58 16.70 -4.72 0.79
C VAL A 58 15.57 -4.80 -0.25
N THR A 59 15.38 -5.97 -0.88
CA THR A 59 14.27 -6.18 -1.84
C THR A 59 12.90 -6.03 -1.17
N GLU A 60 12.74 -6.57 0.04
CA GLU A 60 11.54 -6.35 0.86
C GLU A 60 11.38 -4.87 1.26
N HIS A 61 12.47 -4.17 1.59
CA HIS A 61 12.41 -2.74 1.92
C HIS A 61 11.93 -1.88 0.75
N GLN A 62 12.45 -2.10 -0.46
CA GLN A 62 12.01 -1.42 -1.68
C GLN A 62 10.53 -1.67 -2.00
N LYS A 63 10.00 -2.85 -1.67
CA LYS A 63 8.55 -3.12 -1.78
C LYS A 63 7.76 -2.28 -0.78
N LEU A 64 8.23 -2.17 0.46
CA LEU A 64 7.57 -1.35 1.49
C LEU A 64 7.55 0.12 1.06
N GLU A 65 8.66 0.68 0.57
CA GLU A 65 8.67 2.02 -0.02
C GLU A 65 7.67 2.21 -1.18
N ALA A 66 7.48 1.18 -2.02
CA ALA A 66 6.52 1.24 -3.12
C ALA A 66 5.07 1.27 -2.58
N ASP A 67 4.76 0.45 -1.57
CA ASP A 67 3.49 0.49 -0.85
C ASP A 67 3.25 1.89 -0.23
N HIS A 68 4.31 2.57 0.24
CA HIS A 68 4.24 3.93 0.82
C HIS A 68 3.86 5.00 -0.21
N ARG A 69 4.44 4.93 -1.42
CA ARG A 69 4.09 5.84 -2.54
C ARG A 69 2.64 5.65 -3.00
N ILE A 70 2.10 4.43 -2.90
CA ILE A 70 0.67 4.14 -3.16
C ILE A 70 -0.20 4.85 -2.10
N MET A 71 0.17 4.78 -0.82
CA MET A 71 -0.58 5.46 0.26
C MET A 71 -0.56 6.99 0.12
N GLN A 72 0.58 7.60 -0.26
CA GLN A 72 0.66 9.05 -0.57
C GLN A 72 -0.23 9.45 -1.77
N THR A 73 -0.36 8.57 -2.77
CA THR A 73 -1.26 8.78 -3.90
C THR A 73 -2.73 8.73 -3.46
N ALA A 74 -3.08 7.81 -2.57
CA ALA A 74 -4.44 7.68 -2.03
C ALA A 74 -4.87 8.91 -1.20
N ASP A 75 -3.97 9.52 -0.42
CA ASP A 75 -4.21 10.77 0.29
C ASP A 75 -4.48 11.94 -0.67
N SER A 76 -3.66 12.08 -1.72
CA SER A 76 -3.86 13.11 -2.75
C SER A 76 -5.23 12.99 -3.44
N VAL A 77 -5.72 11.77 -3.65
CA VAL A 77 -7.07 11.48 -4.16
C VAL A 77 -8.13 11.85 -3.11
N MET A 78 -7.96 11.49 -1.84
CA MET A 78 -8.89 11.82 -0.76
C MET A 78 -9.07 13.33 -0.59
N GLU A 79 -8.00 14.12 -0.61
CA GLU A 79 -8.10 15.58 -0.57
C GLU A 79 -8.86 16.13 -1.79
N GLN A 80 -8.62 15.57 -2.99
CA GLN A 80 -9.28 15.99 -4.21
C GLN A 80 -10.78 15.68 -4.17
N ASP A 81 -11.15 14.47 -3.75
CA ASP A 81 -12.53 14.03 -3.56
C ASP A 81 -13.26 14.94 -2.56
N HIS A 82 -12.61 15.29 -1.45
CA HIS A 82 -13.15 16.24 -0.48
C HIS A 82 -13.41 17.63 -1.09
N ARG A 83 -12.42 18.20 -1.82
CA ARG A 83 -12.58 19.49 -2.51
C ARG A 83 -13.74 19.46 -3.52
N GLN A 84 -13.92 18.35 -4.24
CA GLN A 84 -15.04 18.14 -5.16
C GLN A 84 -16.38 18.02 -4.42
N ALA A 85 -16.42 17.30 -3.29
CA ALA A 85 -17.61 17.16 -2.45
C ALA A 85 -18.08 18.52 -1.90
N LEU A 86 -17.17 19.34 -1.37
CA LEU A 86 -17.50 20.70 -0.92
C LEU A 86 -18.08 21.57 -2.05
N ALA A 87 -17.48 21.53 -3.24
CA ALA A 87 -17.96 22.29 -4.40
C ALA A 87 -19.36 21.84 -4.85
N ALA A 88 -19.62 20.52 -4.89
CA ALA A 88 -20.92 19.97 -5.22
C ALA A 88 -22.00 20.32 -4.17
N ALA A 89 -21.64 20.31 -2.88
CA ALA A 89 -22.53 20.75 -1.81
C ALA A 89 -22.95 22.22 -1.92
N GLN A 90 -22.00 23.10 -2.22
CA GLN A 90 -22.25 24.53 -2.43
C GLN A 90 -23.16 24.75 -3.65
N GLN A 91 -22.91 24.05 -4.76
CA GLN A 91 -23.76 24.12 -5.96
C GLN A 91 -25.19 23.62 -5.71
N ALA A 92 -25.37 22.63 -4.84
CA ALA A 92 -26.69 22.13 -4.43
C ALA A 92 -27.35 22.94 -3.30
N GLY A 93 -26.66 23.95 -2.73
CA GLY A 93 -27.14 24.72 -1.58
C GLY A 93 -27.48 23.82 -0.38
N ILE A 94 -26.63 22.85 -0.07
CA ILE A 94 -26.80 21.93 1.08
C ILE A 94 -25.81 22.17 2.21
N GLU A 95 -24.82 23.04 2.02
CA GLU A 95 -23.69 23.24 2.93
C GLU A 95 -24.09 23.85 4.29
N LYS A 96 -25.31 24.41 4.39
CA LYS A 96 -25.91 24.89 5.65
C LYS A 96 -26.88 23.90 6.29
N THR A 97 -27.11 22.73 5.69
CA THR A 97 -27.98 21.71 6.30
C THR A 97 -27.28 21.05 7.48
N PRO A 98 -27.99 20.72 8.58
CA PRO A 98 -27.39 20.02 9.72
C PRO A 98 -26.77 18.67 9.36
N ALA A 99 -27.37 17.95 8.40
CA ALA A 99 -26.85 16.68 7.91
C ALA A 99 -25.47 16.84 7.23
N PHE A 100 -25.32 17.84 6.37
CA PHE A 100 -24.03 18.11 5.71
C PHE A 100 -22.97 18.57 6.72
N GLN A 101 -23.32 19.45 7.67
CA GLN A 101 -22.38 19.89 8.72
C GLN A 101 -21.95 18.75 9.67
N ALA A 102 -22.81 17.74 9.87
CA ALA A 102 -22.44 16.53 10.61
C ALA A 102 -21.59 15.55 9.78
N LEU A 103 -21.65 15.61 8.45
CA LEU A 103 -20.74 14.88 7.57
C LEU A 103 -19.37 15.56 7.48
N GLU A 104 -19.33 16.88 7.28
CA GLU A 104 -18.08 17.65 7.20
C GLU A 104 -17.24 17.54 8.48
N LYS A 105 -17.84 17.67 9.68
CA LYS A 105 -17.13 17.42 10.95
C LYS A 105 -16.51 16.02 11.07
N ARG A 106 -17.15 14.99 10.50
CA ARG A 106 -16.58 13.63 10.46
C ARG A 106 -15.44 13.55 9.45
N HIS A 107 -15.56 14.27 8.34
CA HIS A 107 -14.53 14.35 7.30
C HIS A 107 -13.28 15.09 7.79
N ASP A 108 -13.44 16.18 8.52
CA ASP A 108 -12.33 16.91 9.17
C ASP A 108 -11.60 16.01 10.17
N ALA A 109 -12.36 15.29 11.02
CA ALA A 109 -11.79 14.32 11.96
C ALA A 109 -11.02 13.20 11.24
N LEU A 110 -11.52 12.72 10.10
CA LEU A 110 -10.86 11.72 9.27
C LEU A 110 -9.54 12.25 8.66
N ILE A 111 -9.56 13.48 8.11
CA ILE A 111 -8.36 14.15 7.59
C ILE A 111 -7.31 14.31 8.70
N GLN A 112 -7.71 14.73 9.90
CA GLN A 112 -6.79 14.86 11.03
C GLN A 112 -6.20 13.50 11.47
N GLN A 113 -7.00 12.43 11.46
CA GLN A 113 -6.49 11.07 11.70
C GLN A 113 -5.50 10.63 10.62
N HIS A 114 -5.78 10.93 9.34
CA HIS A 114 -4.90 10.58 8.23
C HIS A 114 -3.57 11.34 8.29
N GLN A 115 -3.59 12.65 8.57
CA GLN A 115 -2.38 13.44 8.80
C GLN A 115 -1.54 12.92 9.98
N ALA A 116 -2.17 12.33 11.01
CA ALA A 116 -1.48 11.69 12.12
C ALA A 116 -0.91 10.28 11.77
N VAL A 117 -1.50 9.57 10.80
CA VAL A 117 -0.90 8.37 10.21
C VAL A 117 0.33 8.76 9.37
N ILE A 118 0.20 9.74 8.46
CA ILE A 118 1.30 10.22 7.61
C ILE A 118 2.51 10.64 8.45
N LYS A 119 2.33 11.46 9.48
CA LYS A 119 3.45 11.89 10.36
C LYS A 119 4.14 10.72 11.07
N ARG A 120 3.41 9.69 11.47
CA ARG A 120 4.01 8.47 12.03
C ARG A 120 4.77 7.72 10.95
N HIS A 121 4.23 7.67 9.73
CA HIS A 121 4.81 6.99 8.59
C HIS A 121 6.11 7.64 8.10
N ASP A 122 6.18 8.97 7.99
CA ASP A 122 7.42 9.69 7.66
C ASP A 122 8.53 9.40 8.69
N ALA A 123 8.17 9.31 9.97
CA ALA A 123 9.09 8.93 11.05
C ALA A 123 9.47 7.43 11.04
N VAL A 124 8.69 6.56 10.40
CA VAL A 124 9.02 5.14 10.14
C VAL A 124 10.01 5.07 8.99
N ILE A 125 9.71 5.69 7.85
CA ILE A 125 10.61 5.77 6.68
C ILE A 125 11.99 6.35 7.07
N THR A 126 12.02 7.42 7.86
CA THR A 126 13.28 8.02 8.33
C THR A 126 14.10 7.03 9.17
N ARG A 127 13.46 6.31 10.10
CA ARG A 127 14.13 5.26 10.91
C ARG A 127 14.57 4.07 10.08
N HIS A 128 13.82 3.71 9.04
CA HIS A 128 14.17 2.60 8.13
C HIS A 128 15.42 2.94 7.32
N ALA A 129 15.50 4.15 6.74
CA ALA A 129 16.69 4.61 6.03
C ALA A 129 17.92 4.71 6.96
N GLU A 130 17.74 5.12 8.23
CA GLU A 130 18.81 5.07 9.23
C GLU A 130 19.26 3.65 9.59
N LEU A 131 18.38 2.64 9.50
CA LEU A 131 18.72 1.23 9.73
C LEU A 131 19.47 0.65 8.53
N GLU A 132 19.00 0.92 7.31
CA GLU A 132 19.67 0.52 6.06
C GLU A 132 21.11 1.04 6.04
N ALA A 133 21.32 2.34 6.30
CA ALA A 133 22.67 2.93 6.38
C ALA A 133 23.56 2.31 7.48
N LYS A 134 22.98 1.84 8.60
CA LYS A 134 23.72 1.11 9.66
C LYS A 134 24.08 -0.31 9.22
N HIS A 135 23.22 -0.98 8.46
CA HIS A 135 23.48 -2.32 7.93
C HIS A 135 24.56 -2.24 6.82
N GLU A 136 24.47 -1.25 5.92
CA GLU A 136 25.49 -0.97 4.89
C GLU A 136 26.88 -0.67 5.47
N ALA A 137 26.94 0.09 6.57
CA ALA A 137 28.19 0.40 7.27
C ALA A 137 28.88 -0.84 7.87
N GLY A 138 28.17 -1.96 7.99
CA GLY A 138 28.66 -3.21 8.54
C GLY A 138 28.81 -3.21 10.07
N GLY A 139 29.20 -4.35 10.62
CA GLY A 139 29.36 -4.54 12.07
C GLY A 139 28.07 -4.82 12.85
N VAL A 140 26.90 -4.76 12.20
CA VAL A 140 25.63 -5.26 12.76
C VAL A 140 25.58 -6.79 12.58
N PRO A 141 25.38 -7.59 13.65
CA PRO A 141 25.24 -9.04 13.52
C PRO A 141 23.98 -9.43 12.72
N GLU A 142 24.03 -10.54 11.97
CA GLU A 142 22.90 -11.06 11.18
C GLU A 142 21.61 -11.23 12.01
N ALA A 143 21.74 -11.74 13.24
CA ALA A 143 20.61 -11.87 14.16
C ALA A 143 19.95 -10.52 14.52
N GLN A 144 20.74 -9.45 14.63
CA GLN A 144 20.22 -8.10 14.87
C GLN A 144 19.58 -7.53 13.61
N MET A 145 20.22 -7.65 12.44
CA MET A 145 19.64 -7.19 11.16
C MET A 145 18.27 -7.85 10.93
N ARG A 146 18.14 -9.14 11.23
CA ARG A 146 16.86 -9.84 11.11
C ARG A 146 15.82 -9.36 12.13
N GLN A 147 16.20 -9.11 13.38
CA GLN A 147 15.31 -8.53 14.38
C GLN A 147 14.83 -7.13 13.96
N ASP A 148 15.72 -6.30 13.43
CA ASP A 148 15.38 -4.97 12.91
C ASP A 148 14.33 -5.08 11.80
N HIS A 149 14.55 -5.95 10.81
CA HIS A 149 13.60 -6.16 9.71
C HIS A 149 12.26 -6.77 10.14
N ASP A 150 12.24 -7.71 11.09
CA ASP A 150 10.99 -8.27 11.62
C ASP A 150 10.17 -7.19 12.37
N GLN A 151 10.84 -6.24 13.05
CA GLN A 151 10.20 -5.06 13.64
C GLN A 151 9.69 -4.07 12.57
N MET A 152 10.48 -3.75 11.55
CA MET A 152 10.08 -2.88 10.43
C MET A 152 8.82 -3.41 9.74
N LYS A 153 8.77 -4.71 9.44
CA LYS A 153 7.60 -5.37 8.84
C LYS A 153 6.35 -5.26 9.72
N ALA A 154 6.49 -5.37 11.04
CA ALA A 154 5.37 -5.26 11.97
C ALA A 154 4.82 -3.81 12.02
N GLU A 155 5.70 -2.80 12.03
CA GLU A 155 5.30 -1.38 11.99
C GLU A 155 4.58 -1.04 10.67
N ASP A 156 5.13 -1.46 9.51
CA ASP A 156 4.51 -1.20 8.21
C ASP A 156 3.17 -1.95 8.05
N GLN A 157 3.05 -3.19 8.53
CA GLN A 157 1.77 -3.92 8.54
C GLN A 157 0.71 -3.20 9.38
N GLN A 158 1.07 -2.64 10.53
CA GLN A 158 0.14 -1.85 11.33
C GLN A 158 -0.33 -0.61 10.56
N ILE A 159 0.59 0.13 9.93
CA ILE A 159 0.27 1.35 9.20
C ILE A 159 -0.60 1.06 7.97
N GLN A 160 -0.32 -0.03 7.25
CA GLN A 160 -1.16 -0.47 6.12
C GLN A 160 -2.60 -0.80 6.58
N GLN A 161 -2.78 -1.45 7.73
CA GLN A 161 -4.11 -1.73 8.29
C GLN A 161 -4.85 -0.45 8.70
N GLU A 162 -4.15 0.48 9.36
CA GLU A 162 -4.72 1.79 9.73
C GLU A 162 -5.11 2.60 8.47
N HIS A 163 -4.26 2.62 7.44
CA HIS A 163 -4.54 3.31 6.18
C HIS A 163 -5.74 2.68 5.43
N GLN A 164 -5.81 1.34 5.34
CA GLN A 164 -6.94 0.64 4.73
C GLN A 164 -8.28 1.00 5.41
N LYS A 165 -8.29 1.10 6.74
CA LYS A 165 -9.46 1.56 7.50
C LYS A 165 -9.85 2.99 7.12
N LEU A 166 -8.88 3.92 7.05
CA LEU A 166 -9.16 5.32 6.69
C LEU A 166 -9.69 5.47 5.25
N VAL A 167 -9.16 4.69 4.30
CA VAL A 167 -9.67 4.65 2.92
C VAL A 167 -11.11 4.12 2.86
N ALA A 168 -11.43 3.08 3.64
CA ALA A 168 -12.80 2.56 3.74
C ALA A 168 -13.77 3.56 4.40
N ASP A 169 -13.34 4.22 5.47
CA ASP A 169 -14.12 5.28 6.14
C ASP A 169 -14.38 6.46 5.19
N HIS A 170 -13.37 6.89 4.42
CA HIS A 170 -13.53 7.92 3.38
C HIS A 170 -14.53 7.51 2.29
N ALA A 171 -14.42 6.28 1.78
CA ALA A 171 -15.34 5.76 0.77
C ALA A 171 -16.81 5.75 1.26
N SER A 172 -17.04 5.44 2.54
CA SER A 172 -18.35 5.55 3.18
C SER A 172 -18.86 6.99 3.22
N MET A 173 -18.03 7.95 3.66
CA MET A 173 -18.41 9.38 3.68
C MET A 173 -18.75 9.92 2.29
N MET A 174 -18.01 9.51 1.25
CA MET A 174 -18.30 9.88 -0.14
C MET A 174 -19.59 9.24 -0.67
N ALA A 175 -19.98 8.05 -0.19
CA ALA A 175 -21.27 7.46 -0.50
C ALA A 175 -22.43 8.21 0.19
N GLU A 176 -22.27 8.57 1.47
CA GLU A 176 -23.23 9.43 2.18
C GLU A 176 -23.40 10.79 1.49
N HIS A 177 -22.30 11.42 1.06
CA HIS A 177 -22.35 12.69 0.35
C HIS A 177 -23.14 12.61 -0.96
N LYS A 178 -22.87 11.59 -1.78
CA LYS A 178 -23.62 11.32 -3.02
C LYS A 178 -25.12 11.12 -2.77
N LYS A 179 -25.49 10.48 -1.65
CA LYS A 179 -26.89 10.34 -1.24
C LYS A 179 -27.52 11.69 -0.90
N MET A 180 -26.87 12.54 -0.11
CA MET A 180 -27.41 13.88 0.23
C MET A 180 -27.62 14.76 -1.02
N LEU A 181 -26.79 14.62 -2.04
CA LEU A 181 -26.97 15.31 -3.34
C LEU A 181 -28.10 14.72 -4.19
N ALA A 182 -28.42 13.43 -4.02
CA ALA A 182 -29.53 12.77 -4.72
C ALA A 182 -30.88 13.09 -4.08
N ASP A 183 -30.96 13.08 -2.74
CA ASP A 183 -32.16 13.36 -1.93
C ASP A 183 -32.66 14.83 -2.07
N LYS A 184 -31.93 15.66 -2.82
CA LYS A 184 -32.22 17.09 -3.09
C LYS A 184 -32.81 17.37 -4.47
N LYS A 185 -33.03 16.32 -5.29
CA LYS A 185 -33.62 16.40 -6.63
C LYS A 185 -35.13 16.12 -6.61
#